data_AF-A0A2P0QGF0-F1
#
_entry.id   AF-A0A2P0QGF0-F1
#
_cell.length_a   1.000
_cell.length_b   1.000
_cell.length_c   1.000
_cell.angle_alpha   90.00
_cell.angle_beta   90.00
_cell.angle_gamma   90.00
#
_symmetry.space_group_name_H-M   'P 1'
#
loop_
_entity.id
_entity.type
_entity.pdbx_description
1 polymer ?
#
loop_
_entity_poly.entity_id
_entity_poly.type
_entity_poly.pdbx_seq_one_letter_code
_entity_poly.pdbx_strand_id
1 'polypeptide(L)'
;MSLANLAYSFFEAAQALREKNMSLKAALFAGGVIGLLIGFLVVLDAQRRLRHLYIARGLIAEGIPEPEARYRSGASHWDQPFFARIWRKYPILPS
;
A
#
# COMPACT_ATOMS: atom_id res chain seq x y z
N MET A 1 -15.93 -16.71 9.01
CA MET A 1 -15.88 -15.93 10.28
C MET A 1 -17.22 -15.24 10.44
N SER A 2 -17.94 -15.48 11.54
CA SER A 2 -19.31 -14.96 11.72
C SER A 2 -19.30 -13.50 12.19
N LEU A 3 -20.37 -12.74 11.91
CA LEU A 3 -20.54 -11.36 12.38
C LEU A 3 -20.42 -11.23 13.91
N ALA A 4 -20.84 -12.27 14.65
CA ALA A 4 -20.73 -12.32 16.11
C ALA A 4 -19.27 -12.40 16.57
N ASN A 5 -18.44 -13.16 15.84
CA ASN A 5 -17.00 -13.26 16.15
C ASN A 5 -16.29 -11.93 15.89
N LEU A 6 -16.70 -11.20 14.85
CA LEU A 6 -16.16 -9.88 14.55
C LEU A 6 -16.54 -8.86 15.64
N ALA A 7 -17.82 -8.82 16.03
CA ALA A 7 -18.32 -7.92 17.08
C ALA A 7 -17.66 -8.20 18.44
N TYR A 8 -17.47 -9.48 18.78
CA TYR A 8 -16.81 -9.89 20.01
C TYR A 8 -15.33 -9.45 20.03
N SER A 9 -14.60 -9.62 18.92
CA SER A 9 -13.21 -9.14 18.80
C SER A 9 -13.09 -7.62 18.92
N PHE A 10 -14.05 -6.85 18.40
CA PHE A 10 -14.07 -5.39 18.57
C PHE A 10 -14.35 -4.98 20.02
N PHE A 11 -15.23 -5.68 20.71
CA PHE A 11 -15.54 -5.43 22.12
C PHE A 11 -14.35 -5.73 23.04
N GLU A 12 -13.66 -6.85 22.83
CA GLU A 12 -12.43 -7.20 23.56
C GLU A 12 -11.31 -6.19 23.31
N ALA A 13 -11.13 -5.74 22.05
CA ALA A 13 -10.16 -4.71 21.73
C ALA A 13 -10.48 -3.37 22.43
N ALA A 14 -11.77 -3.01 22.52
CA ALA A 14 -12.22 -1.81 23.21
C ALA A 14 -12.03 -1.91 24.75
N GLN A 15 -12.26 -3.08 25.36
CA GLN A 15 -11.96 -3.31 26.78
C GLN A 15 -10.46 -3.31 27.07
N ALA A 16 -9.64 -3.94 26.23
CA ALA A 16 -8.19 -3.91 26.37
C ALA A 16 -7.61 -2.50 26.22
N LEU A 17 -8.23 -1.64 25.39
CA LEU A 17 -7.91 -0.21 25.28
C LEU A 17 -8.36 0.60 26.51
N ARG A 18 -9.39 0.15 27.22
CA ARG A 18 -9.91 0.76 28.46
C ARG A 18 -9.11 0.34 29.69
N GLU A 19 -8.60 -0.90 29.72
CA GLU A 19 -7.80 -1.45 30.83
C GLU A 19 -6.32 -1.05 30.78
N LYS A 20 -5.76 -0.85 29.58
CA LYS A 20 -4.50 -0.12 29.45
C LYS A 20 -4.77 1.34 29.79
N ASN A 21 -4.07 1.89 30.79
CA ASN A 21 -4.03 3.32 31.16
C ASN A 21 -3.50 4.25 30.03
N MET A 22 -3.82 3.98 28.78
CA MET A 22 -3.46 4.79 27.64
C MET A 22 -4.50 5.90 27.52
N SER A 23 -4.09 7.12 27.86
CA SER A 23 -4.90 8.31 27.67
C SER A 23 -5.48 8.36 26.25
N LEU A 24 -6.76 8.72 26.10
CA LEU A 24 -7.42 8.96 24.81
C LEU A 24 -6.56 9.85 23.89
N LYS A 25 -5.83 10.82 24.46
CA LYS A 25 -4.89 11.68 23.72
C LYS A 25 -3.75 10.88 23.10
N ALA A 26 -3.19 9.90 23.81
CA ALA A 26 -2.14 9.02 23.31
C ALA A 26 -2.67 8.09 22.21
N ALA A 27 -3.89 7.57 22.35
CA ALA A 27 -4.53 6.76 21.32
C ALA A 27 -4.76 7.56 20.02
N LEU A 28 -5.27 8.80 20.13
CA LEU A 28 -5.46 9.69 18.99
C LEU A 28 -4.14 10.08 18.33
N PHE A 29 -3.12 10.41 19.13
CA PHE A 29 -1.79 10.71 18.62
C PHE A 29 -1.19 9.52 17.86
N ALA A 30 -1.22 8.33 18.45
CA ALA A 30 -0.74 7.10 17.81
C ALA A 30 -1.51 6.82 16.50
N GLY A 31 -2.83 6.97 16.50
CA GLY A 31 -3.65 6.85 15.30
C GLY A 31 -3.25 7.84 14.21
N GLY A 32 -3.00 9.10 14.57
CA GLY A 32 -2.52 10.12 13.64
C GLY A 32 -1.16 9.80 13.04
N VAL A 33 -0.19 9.38 13.86
CA VAL A 33 1.14 8.96 13.40
C VAL A 33 1.05 7.76 12.46
N ILE A 34 0.28 6.73 12.81
CA ILE A 34 0.06 5.55 11.96
C ILE A 34 -0.57 5.96 10.62
N GLY A 35 -1.58 6.83 10.64
CA GLY A 35 -2.21 7.35 9.43
C GLY A 35 -1.22 8.09 8.54
N LEU A 36 -0.36 8.93 9.12
CA LEU A 36 0.68 9.66 8.40
C LEU A 36 1.70 8.70 7.76
N LEU A 37 2.14 7.67 8.49
CA LEU A 37 3.07 6.66 7.97
C LEU A 37 2.45 5.86 6.81
N ILE A 38 1.19 5.44 6.94
CA ILE A 38 0.48 4.75 5.85
C ILE A 38 0.35 5.66 4.64
N GLY A 39 -0.06 6.92 4.83
CA GLY A 39 -0.15 7.90 3.75
C GLY A 39 1.19 8.11 3.04
N PHE A 40 2.27 8.24 3.81
CA PHE A 40 3.62 8.34 3.26
C PHE A 40 4.02 7.12 2.42
N LEU A 41 3.75 5.91 2.90
CA LEU A 41 4.00 4.67 2.14
C LEU A 41 3.21 4.61 0.83
N VAL A 42 1.93 5.02 0.85
CA VAL A 42 1.09 5.07 -0.35
C VAL A 42 1.64 6.09 -1.36
N VAL A 43 2.11 7.26 -0.91
CA VAL A 43 2.72 8.27 -1.79
C VAL A 43 4.00 7.73 -2.42
N LEU A 44 4.86 7.06 -1.66
CA LEU A 44 6.07 6.43 -2.20
C LEU A 44 5.76 5.34 -3.24
N ASP A 45 4.73 4.51 -2.99
CA ASP A 45 4.27 3.49 -3.94
C ASP A 45 3.76 4.14 -5.24
N ALA A 46 2.97 5.22 -5.13
CA ALA A 46 2.45 5.97 -6.27
C ALA A 46 3.57 6.63 -7.09
N GLN A 47 4.54 7.27 -6.44
CA GLN A 47 5.70 7.86 -7.13
C GLN A 47 6.52 6.79 -7.86
N ARG A 48 6.73 5.62 -7.24
CA ARG A 48 7.43 4.51 -7.89
C ARG A 48 6.67 4.04 -9.12
N ARG A 49 5.36 3.83 -9.03
CA ARG A 49 4.49 3.47 -10.16
C ARG A 49 4.62 4.45 -11.32
N LEU A 50 4.59 5.76 -11.03
CA LEU A 50 4.69 6.80 -12.05
C LEU A 50 6.00 6.72 -12.83
N ARG A 51 7.13 6.42 -12.16
CA ARG A 51 8.42 6.23 -12.84
C ARG A 51 8.41 5.04 -13.81
N HIS A 52 7.86 3.90 -13.39
CA HIS A 52 7.76 2.74 -14.28
C HIS A 52 6.80 3.00 -15.46
N LEU A 53 5.68 3.70 -15.23
CA LEU A 53 4.79 4.11 -16.30
C LEU A 53 5.43 5.10 -17.27
N TYR A 54 6.28 6.00 -16.78
CA TYR A 54 7.03 6.93 -17.63
C TYR A 54 7.96 6.17 -18.58
N ILE A 55 8.70 5.17 -18.08
CA ILE A 55 9.56 4.31 -18.92
C ILE A 55 8.70 3.51 -19.90
N ALA A 56 7.57 2.96 -19.45
CA ALA A 56 6.64 2.24 -20.33
C ALA A 56 6.17 3.12 -21.50
N ARG A 57 5.87 4.40 -21.24
CA ARG A 57 5.48 5.36 -22.28
C ARG A 57 6.60 5.64 -23.28
N GLY A 58 7.85 5.69 -22.83
CA GLY A 58 9.01 5.78 -23.72
C GLY A 58 9.09 4.59 -24.68
N LEU A 59 8.98 3.37 -24.13
CA LEU A 59 8.97 2.14 -24.92
C LEU A 59 7.79 2.10 -25.93
N ILE A 60 6.62 2.58 -25.54
CA ILE A 60 5.46 2.68 -26.44
C ILE A 60 5.73 3.67 -27.57
N ALA A 61 6.37 4.80 -27.28
CA ALA A 61 6.75 5.78 -28.30
C ALA A 61 7.79 5.23 -29.30
N GLU A 62 8.60 4.26 -28.88
CA GLU A 62 9.52 3.49 -29.73
C GLU A 62 8.81 2.41 -30.56
N GLY A 63 7.50 2.25 -30.42
CA GLY A 63 6.68 1.29 -31.17
C GLY A 63 6.48 -0.06 -30.48
N ILE A 64 6.90 -0.22 -29.23
CA ILE A 64 6.68 -1.46 -28.47
C ILE A 64 5.20 -1.54 -28.03
N PRO A 65 4.50 -2.66 -28.25
CA PRO A 65 3.13 -2.83 -27.79
C PRO A 65 2.97 -2.61 -26.28
N GLU A 66 1.88 -1.96 -25.85
CA GLU A 66 1.67 -1.59 -24.44
C GLU A 66 1.86 -2.75 -23.45
N PRO A 67 1.31 -3.96 -23.66
CA PRO A 67 1.50 -5.07 -22.71
C PRO A 67 2.98 -5.41 -22.50
N GLU A 68 3.77 -5.40 -23.58
CA GLU A 68 5.20 -5.67 -23.53
C GLU A 68 5.97 -4.51 -22.89
N ALA A 69 5.63 -3.27 -23.23
CA ALA A 69 6.23 -2.09 -22.62
C ALA A 69 6.01 -2.03 -21.10
N ARG A 70 4.81 -2.40 -20.63
CA ARG A 70 4.48 -2.49 -19.20
C ARG A 70 5.21 -3.63 -18.50
N TYR A 71 5.39 -4.76 -19.17
CA TYR A 71 6.18 -5.87 -18.65
C TYR A 71 7.66 -5.49 -18.51
N ARG A 72 8.26 -4.97 -19.59
CA ARG A 72 9.68 -4.56 -19.64
C ARG A 72 10.01 -3.42 -18.69
N SER A 73 9.11 -2.45 -18.55
CA SER A 73 9.27 -1.37 -17.59
C SER A 73 9.03 -1.81 -16.15
N GLY A 74 8.42 -2.98 -15.90
CA GLY A 74 7.98 -3.40 -14.58
C GLY A 74 6.70 -2.72 -14.08
N ALA A 75 6.05 -1.88 -14.91
CA ALA A 75 4.79 -1.22 -14.56
C ALA A 75 3.65 -2.23 -14.30
N SER A 76 3.70 -3.41 -14.91
CA SER A 76 2.72 -4.50 -14.69
C SER A 76 2.69 -5.01 -13.24
N HIS A 77 3.72 -4.74 -12.45
CA HIS A 77 3.70 -5.01 -11.02
C HIS A 77 2.48 -4.36 -10.36
N TRP A 78 2.10 -3.15 -10.79
CA TRP A 78 0.97 -2.40 -10.23
C TRP A 78 -0.42 -2.85 -10.70
N ASP A 79 -0.51 -3.89 -11.53
CA ASP A 79 -1.81 -4.44 -11.96
C ASP A 79 -2.46 -5.27 -10.84
N GLN A 80 -1.67 -5.69 -9.85
CA GLN A 80 -2.16 -6.44 -8.69
C GLN A 80 -2.55 -5.50 -7.55
N PRO A 81 -3.49 -5.85 -6.66
CA PRO A 81 -3.86 -4.98 -5.54
C PRO A 81 -2.69 -4.74 -4.58
N PHE A 82 -2.64 -3.57 -3.94
CA PHE A 82 -1.53 -3.14 -3.07
C PHE A 82 -1.14 -4.20 -2.02
N PHE A 83 -2.10 -4.78 -1.31
CA PHE A 83 -1.84 -5.80 -0.28
C PHE A 83 -1.17 -7.09 -0.82
N ALA A 84 -1.37 -7.42 -2.10
CA ALA A 84 -0.70 -8.55 -2.73
C ALA A 84 0.75 -8.23 -3.14
N ARG A 85 1.09 -6.94 -3.25
CA ARG A 85 2.39 -6.45 -3.72
C ARG A 85 3.35 -6.10 -2.60
N ILE A 86 2.87 -5.63 -1.45
CA ILE A 86 3.74 -5.16 -0.34
C ILE A 86 4.72 -6.24 0.16
N TRP A 87 4.39 -7.52 -0.01
CA TRP A 87 5.22 -8.65 0.37
C TRP A 87 6.11 -9.18 -0.76
N ARG A 88 6.04 -8.57 -1.96
CA ARG A 88 6.81 -8.98 -3.13
C ARG A 88 7.97 -8.03 -3.35
N LYS A 89 9.02 -8.56 -3.98
CA LYS A 89 10.12 -7.73 -4.45
C LYS A 89 9.60 -6.74 -5.49
N TYR A 90 9.81 -5.46 -5.23
CA TYR A 90 9.49 -4.41 -6.19
C TYR A 90 10.42 -4.50 -7.41
N PRO A 91 9.90 -4.22 -8.62
CA PRO A 91 10.73 -4.12 -9.81
C PRO A 91 11.78 -3.01 -9.65
N ILE A 92 12.97 -3.28 -10.18
CA ILE A 92 14.04 -2.29 -10.28
C ILE A 92 13.72 -1.44 -11.51
N LEU A 93 14.01 -0.12 -11.44
CA LEU A 93 13.87 0.72 -12.62
C LEU A 93 14.84 0.23 -13.70
N PRO A 94 14.37 -0.01 -14.93
CA PRO A 94 15.26 -0.25 -16.06
C PRO A 94 16.24 0.92 -16.20
N SER A 95 17.52 0.59 -16.40
CA SER A 95 18.60 1.55 -16.70
C SER A 95 18.55 2.00 -18.14
#